data_AF-A0A4R3AGE9-F1
#
_entry.id   AF-A0A4R3AGE9-F1
#
_cell.length_a   1.000
_cell.length_b   1.000
_cell.length_c   1.000
_cell.angle_alpha   90.00
_cell.angle_beta   90.00
_cell.angle_gamma   90.00
#
_symmetry.space_group_name_H-M   'P 1'
#
loop_
_entity.id
_entity.type
_entity.pdbx_description
1 polymer ?
#
loop_
_entity_poly.entity_id
_entity_poly.type
_entity_poly.pdbx_seq_one_letter_code
_entity_poly.pdbx_strand_id
1 'polypeptide(L)'
;MLKFLCVTLLSFLMTGVFAQDSVVNRVIFIGDAGEINFKQETIIPLAAALVLKGKTTVMFLGDNIYPSGMGLPGSKEELETASILRSQYEPMRAADAPVYFIPGNHDWDKMGKQGLAKIRAQGNFLDAQQDSLLQLVPKNGCPDPVEIPISDHLVIIAYDSEWWLFPHEKIDTNIRCGCDSEVKVIEKLKELVHKNKNKTILVASHHPFYSYGVHAGYYSWKDHIFPLTILNKNFYLPLPVIGSLYPLMRSTVFSNPEDMNHSDYKRLKLQVNAVFEGVPNYVYISGHDHGLQFIKKRDQYQIVSGSGAKSSSIKSNSNLLYKNSMQGFVTVDLLLDRSTQITYYTYDNKGIKADYAYRIPYKTEITNK
;
A
#
# COMPACT_ATOMS: atom_id res chain seq x y z
N MET A 1 60.07 27.73 -47.16
CA MET A 1 58.61 27.62 -47.37
C MET A 1 58.09 26.47 -46.52
N LEU A 2 57.59 26.76 -45.32
CA LEU A 2 57.05 25.76 -44.39
C LEU A 2 55.54 25.98 -44.31
N LYS A 3 54.75 25.07 -44.88
CA LYS A 3 53.28 25.13 -44.85
C LYS A 3 52.79 24.49 -43.54
N PHE A 4 52.23 25.30 -42.65
CA PHE A 4 51.48 24.82 -41.49
C PHE A 4 50.10 24.35 -41.94
N LEU A 5 49.80 23.07 -41.71
CA LEU A 5 48.49 22.46 -41.91
C LEU A 5 47.68 22.71 -40.63
N CYS A 6 46.66 23.56 -40.72
CA CYS A 6 45.75 23.84 -39.63
C CYS A 6 44.64 22.78 -39.64
N VAL A 7 44.68 21.85 -38.69
CA VAL A 7 43.61 20.85 -38.49
C VAL A 7 42.59 21.45 -37.53
N THR A 8 41.45 21.89 -38.06
CA THR A 8 40.29 22.28 -37.25
C THR A 8 39.61 21.03 -36.70
N LEU A 9 39.77 20.81 -35.39
CA LEU A 9 39.07 19.78 -34.63
C LEU A 9 37.62 20.24 -34.42
N LEU A 10 36.68 19.64 -35.15
CA LEU A 10 35.25 19.89 -35.00
C LEU A 10 34.77 19.18 -33.73
N SER A 11 34.63 19.91 -32.63
CA SER A 11 34.07 19.43 -31.38
C SER A 11 32.58 19.17 -31.55
N PHE A 12 32.21 17.88 -31.60
CA PHE A 12 30.83 17.42 -31.54
C PHE A 12 30.30 17.68 -30.12
N LEU A 13 29.65 18.83 -29.92
CA LEU A 13 28.82 19.10 -28.75
C LEU A 13 27.61 18.15 -28.81
N MET A 14 27.76 16.98 -28.20
CA MET A 14 26.64 16.17 -27.72
C MET A 14 25.87 17.05 -26.73
N THR A 15 24.85 17.73 -27.22
CA THR A 15 23.83 18.33 -26.37
C THR A 15 23.13 17.16 -25.68
N GLY A 16 23.50 16.93 -24.43
CA GLY A 16 22.69 16.11 -23.54
C GLY A 16 21.31 16.71 -23.53
N VAL A 17 20.36 16.03 -24.19
CA VAL A 17 18.94 16.31 -23.99
C VAL A 17 18.72 16.04 -22.52
N PHE A 18 18.65 17.11 -21.72
CA PHE A 18 18.13 17.05 -20.37
C PHE A 18 16.79 16.35 -20.49
N ALA A 19 16.67 15.15 -19.90
CA ALA A 19 15.39 14.49 -19.75
C ALA A 19 14.51 15.46 -18.95
N GLN A 20 13.68 16.22 -19.67
CA GLN A 20 12.67 17.09 -19.08
C GLN A 20 11.87 16.21 -18.12
N ASP A 21 11.85 16.58 -16.84
CA ASP A 21 11.20 15.81 -15.79
C ASP A 21 9.74 15.54 -16.16
N SER A 22 9.50 14.36 -16.71
CA SER A 22 8.21 13.98 -17.30
C SER A 22 7.13 13.72 -16.25
N VAL A 23 7.48 13.74 -14.96
CA VAL A 23 6.58 13.46 -13.84
C VAL A 23 5.76 14.71 -13.52
N VAL A 24 4.44 14.56 -13.66
CA VAL A 24 3.43 15.58 -13.31
C VAL A 24 3.05 15.46 -11.83
N ASN A 25 2.71 14.25 -11.41
CA ASN A 25 2.39 13.91 -10.03
C ASN A 25 3.07 12.60 -9.66
N ARG A 26 3.47 12.47 -8.40
CA ARG A 26 4.01 11.24 -7.83
C ARG A 26 3.20 10.84 -6.61
N VAL A 27 2.91 9.56 -6.48
CA VAL A 27 2.38 9.00 -5.23
C VAL A 27 3.32 7.92 -4.75
N ILE A 28 3.78 8.03 -3.50
CA ILE A 28 4.61 7.01 -2.83
C ILE A 28 3.71 6.16 -1.93
N PHE A 29 3.78 4.85 -2.10
CA PHE A 29 2.95 3.88 -1.39
C PHE A 29 3.80 2.95 -0.51
N ILE A 30 3.55 2.97 0.80
CA ILE A 30 4.33 2.23 1.80
C ILE A 30 3.35 1.50 2.72
N GLY A 31 3.29 0.16 2.70
CA GLY A 31 2.50 -0.63 3.64
C GLY A 31 3.37 -1.29 4.70
N ASP A 32 2.75 -1.67 5.83
CA ASP A 32 3.35 -2.57 6.81
C ASP A 32 4.65 -2.00 7.42
N ALA A 33 4.65 -0.70 7.70
CA ALA A 33 5.81 0.07 8.18
C ALA A 33 5.77 0.36 9.70
N GLY A 34 4.81 -0.22 10.42
CA GLY A 34 4.55 0.05 11.84
C GLY A 34 5.51 -0.56 12.86
N GLU A 35 6.72 -0.95 12.46
CA GLU A 35 7.76 -1.43 13.38
C GLU A 35 9.02 -0.59 13.17
N ILE A 36 9.49 0.07 14.23
CA ILE A 36 10.81 0.74 14.21
C ILE A 36 11.87 -0.37 14.28
N ASN A 37 12.44 -0.70 13.13
CA ASN A 37 13.60 -1.57 13.02
C ASN A 37 14.66 -0.89 12.16
N PHE A 38 15.91 -1.35 12.23
CA PHE A 38 17.05 -0.75 11.53
C PHE A 38 16.79 -0.48 10.03
N LYS A 39 16.02 -1.35 9.38
CA LYS A 39 15.72 -1.20 7.96
C LYS A 39 14.61 -0.18 7.71
N GLN A 40 13.56 -0.14 8.54
CA GLN A 40 12.51 0.88 8.48
C GLN A 40 13.09 2.28 8.69
N GLU A 41 13.99 2.43 9.67
CA GLU A 41 14.72 3.68 9.94
C GLU A 41 15.54 4.15 8.74
N THR A 42 15.85 3.24 7.81
CA THR A 42 16.55 3.55 6.57
C THR A 42 15.60 3.78 5.40
N ILE A 43 14.52 2.98 5.27
CA ILE A 43 13.59 3.02 4.14
C ILE A 43 12.78 4.31 4.11
N ILE A 44 12.28 4.78 5.26
CA ILE A 44 11.43 5.98 5.30
C ILE A 44 12.21 7.24 4.87
N PRO A 45 13.41 7.53 5.40
CA PRO A 45 14.20 8.67 4.92
C PRO A 45 14.58 8.56 3.44
N LEU A 46 14.88 7.35 2.95
CA LEU A 46 15.21 7.14 1.54
C LEU A 46 14.01 7.34 0.62
N ALA A 47 12.80 6.96 1.05
CA ALA A 47 11.56 7.25 0.35
C ALA A 47 11.26 8.77 0.37
N ALA A 48 11.51 9.45 1.50
CA ALA A 48 11.38 10.90 1.61
C ALA A 48 12.34 11.63 0.65
N ALA A 49 13.54 11.08 0.39
CA ALA A 49 14.48 11.64 -0.59
C ALA A 49 13.98 11.57 -2.04
N LEU A 50 12.93 10.80 -2.35
CA LEU A 50 12.27 10.74 -3.66
C LEU A 50 11.10 11.71 -3.81
N VAL A 51 10.80 12.50 -2.78
CA VAL A 51 9.75 13.51 -2.81
C VAL A 51 10.12 14.63 -3.79
N LEU A 52 9.20 14.88 -4.72
CA LEU A 52 9.23 16.02 -5.62
C LEU A 52 8.32 17.09 -5.02
N LYS A 53 8.93 18.17 -4.52
CA LYS A 53 8.20 19.25 -3.82
C LYS A 53 7.02 19.75 -4.66
N GLY A 54 5.83 19.81 -4.06
CA GLY A 54 4.58 20.22 -4.72
C GLY A 54 3.99 19.23 -5.73
N LYS A 55 4.65 18.10 -6.01
CA LYS A 55 4.18 17.06 -6.93
C LYS A 55 3.91 15.71 -6.25
N THR A 56 4.50 15.46 -5.08
CA THR A 56 4.42 14.17 -4.39
C THR A 56 3.36 14.14 -3.30
N THR A 57 2.58 13.07 -3.24
CA THR A 57 1.74 12.65 -2.10
C THR A 57 2.22 11.30 -1.57
N VAL A 58 2.10 11.04 -0.28
CA VAL A 58 2.51 9.78 0.36
C VAL A 58 1.30 9.11 0.99
N MET A 59 1.18 7.80 0.77
CA MET A 59 0.11 6.95 1.27
C MET A 59 0.74 5.79 2.07
N PHE A 60 0.44 5.73 3.36
CA PHE A 60 0.73 4.57 4.20
C PHE A 60 -0.45 3.60 4.15
N LEU A 61 -0.20 2.36 3.72
CA LEU A 61 -1.21 1.39 3.30
C LEU A 61 -1.74 0.47 4.41
N GLY A 62 -1.73 0.95 5.66
CA GLY A 62 -2.18 0.18 6.82
C GLY A 62 -1.08 -0.63 7.47
N ASP A 63 -1.42 -1.18 8.63
CA ASP A 63 -0.47 -1.74 9.58
C ASP A 63 0.59 -0.69 9.96
N ASN A 64 0.07 0.47 10.34
CA ASN A 64 0.84 1.67 10.65
C ASN A 64 1.51 1.56 12.02
N ILE A 65 0.97 0.74 12.93
CA ILE A 65 1.55 0.52 14.25
C ILE A 65 1.44 -0.97 14.65
N TYR A 66 2.59 -1.63 14.82
CA TYR A 66 2.69 -2.98 15.37
C TYR A 66 2.92 -2.98 16.89
N PRO A 67 2.50 -4.04 17.60
CA PRO A 67 1.80 -5.23 17.10
C PRO A 67 0.27 -5.09 17.07
N SER A 68 -0.33 -4.03 17.61
CA SER A 68 -1.78 -3.94 17.76
C SER A 68 -2.31 -2.50 17.77
N GLY A 69 -1.75 -1.62 16.95
CA GLY A 69 -2.27 -0.27 16.76
C GLY A 69 -1.85 0.70 17.87
N MET A 70 -2.45 1.88 17.85
CA MET A 70 -2.17 2.96 18.80
C MET A 70 -2.47 2.54 20.24
N GLY A 71 -1.57 2.87 21.17
CA GLY A 71 -1.82 2.78 22.61
C GLY A 71 -2.94 3.75 23.02
N LEU A 72 -3.88 3.29 23.84
CA LEU A 72 -4.96 4.15 24.32
C LEU A 72 -4.43 5.19 25.34
N PRO A 73 -5.10 6.35 25.49
CA PRO A 73 -4.70 7.36 26.47
C PRO A 73 -4.50 6.79 27.88
N GLY A 74 -3.34 7.03 28.48
CA GLY A 74 -2.93 6.53 29.80
C GLY A 74 -2.38 5.10 29.81
N SER A 75 -2.31 4.42 28.66
CA SER A 75 -1.64 3.11 28.55
C SER A 75 -0.12 3.23 28.60
N LYS A 76 0.58 2.12 28.87
CA LYS A 76 2.05 2.11 28.91
C LYS A 76 2.66 2.31 27.52
N GLU A 77 1.94 1.89 26.49
CA GLU A 77 2.37 1.83 25.10
C GLU A 77 2.05 3.13 24.32
N GLU A 78 1.30 4.08 24.91
CA GLU A 78 0.85 5.31 24.25
C GLU A 78 2.02 6.11 23.64
N LEU A 79 3.08 6.34 24.41
CA LEU A 79 4.24 7.12 23.94
C LEU A 79 5.04 6.38 22.85
N GLU A 80 5.21 5.08 23.00
CA GLU A 80 5.95 4.24 22.05
C GLU A 80 5.22 4.19 20.69
N THR A 81 3.93 3.89 20.71
CA THR A 81 3.08 3.80 19.51
C THR A 81 2.95 5.14 18.78
N ALA A 82 2.89 6.25 19.52
CA ALA A 82 2.97 7.60 18.94
C ALA A 82 4.31 7.85 18.24
N SER A 83 5.43 7.37 18.81
CA SER A 83 6.77 7.49 18.22
C SER A 83 6.89 6.68 16.91
N ILE A 84 6.32 5.47 16.88
CA ILE A 84 6.24 4.63 15.67
C ILE A 84 5.54 5.40 14.54
N LEU A 85 4.40 6.02 14.81
CA LEU A 85 3.68 6.78 13.79
C LEU A 85 4.46 8.03 13.34
N ARG A 86 5.10 8.76 14.27
CA ARG A 86 5.97 9.91 13.97
C ARG A 86 7.12 9.56 13.03
N SER A 87 7.81 8.45 13.29
CA SER A 87 8.94 8.00 12.47
C SER A 87 8.60 7.84 10.98
N GLN A 88 7.32 7.61 10.67
CA GLN A 88 6.82 7.42 9.31
C GLN A 88 6.51 8.76 8.63
N TYR A 89 5.72 9.63 9.26
CA TYR A 89 5.27 10.85 8.59
C TYR A 89 6.27 12.00 8.67
N GLU A 90 7.08 12.11 9.74
CA GLU A 90 7.94 13.29 9.94
C GLU A 90 8.93 13.51 8.79
N PRO A 91 9.66 12.49 8.27
CA PRO A 91 10.56 12.68 7.13
C PRO A 91 9.82 13.12 5.86
N MET A 92 8.60 12.60 5.64
CA MET A 92 7.78 12.92 4.46
C MET A 92 7.22 14.34 4.53
N ARG A 93 6.75 14.75 5.71
CA ARG A 93 6.27 16.11 5.96
C ARG A 93 7.40 17.13 5.92
N ALA A 94 8.59 16.79 6.44
CA ALA A 94 9.79 17.60 6.32
C ALA A 94 10.22 17.81 4.84
N ALA A 95 9.93 16.84 3.97
CA ALA A 95 10.11 16.94 2.53
C ALA A 95 8.95 17.67 1.80
N ASP A 96 7.97 18.21 2.52
CA ASP A 96 6.81 18.95 2.01
C ASP A 96 5.83 18.11 1.17
N ALA A 97 5.73 16.80 1.45
CA ALA A 97 4.74 15.93 0.82
C ALA A 97 3.52 15.71 1.74
N PRO A 98 2.28 15.88 1.28
CA PRO A 98 1.10 15.45 2.04
C PRO A 98 1.14 13.95 2.34
N VAL A 99 0.70 13.57 3.54
CA VAL A 99 0.75 12.20 4.05
C VAL A 99 -0.65 11.76 4.46
N TYR A 100 -1.05 10.61 3.93
CA TYR A 100 -2.30 9.95 4.28
C TYR A 100 -2.02 8.55 4.80
N PHE A 101 -2.70 8.17 5.88
CA PHE A 101 -2.71 6.82 6.41
C PHE A 101 -4.06 6.18 6.11
N ILE A 102 -4.07 4.94 5.64
CA ILE A 102 -5.24 4.07 5.72
C ILE A 102 -5.02 3.03 6.83
N PRO A 103 -6.05 2.55 7.52
CA PRO A 103 -5.88 1.52 8.55
C PRO A 103 -5.67 0.13 7.97
N GLY A 104 -4.89 -0.69 8.68
CA GLY A 104 -4.82 -2.14 8.49
C GLY A 104 -5.33 -2.90 9.71
N ASN A 105 -5.29 -4.23 9.65
CA ASN A 105 -5.85 -5.10 10.68
C ASN A 105 -5.10 -4.97 12.01
N HIS A 106 -3.79 -4.67 11.99
CA HIS A 106 -3.06 -4.40 13.22
C HIS A 106 -3.46 -3.06 13.87
N ASP A 107 -3.80 -2.04 13.08
CA ASP A 107 -4.27 -0.75 13.61
C ASP A 107 -5.62 -0.90 14.32
N TRP A 108 -6.44 -1.84 13.85
CA TRP A 108 -7.69 -2.29 14.47
C TRP A 108 -7.45 -3.30 15.61
N ASP A 109 -6.49 -3.03 16.51
CA ASP A 109 -6.18 -3.88 17.67
C ASP A 109 -5.81 -5.33 17.29
N LYS A 110 -5.24 -5.55 16.11
CA LYS A 110 -5.04 -6.90 15.55
C LYS A 110 -6.36 -7.70 15.58
N MET A 111 -7.43 -7.04 15.13
CA MET A 111 -8.82 -7.50 15.17
C MET A 111 -9.40 -7.71 16.57
N GLY A 112 -8.79 -7.13 17.60
CA GLY A 112 -9.25 -7.22 18.98
C GLY A 112 -10.42 -6.27 19.28
N LYS A 113 -11.07 -6.47 20.43
CA LYS A 113 -12.28 -5.72 20.81
C LYS A 113 -12.07 -4.21 20.92
N GLN A 114 -10.83 -3.74 21.07
CA GLN A 114 -10.53 -2.31 21.17
C GLN A 114 -10.25 -1.67 19.81
N GLY A 115 -10.39 -2.39 18.69
CA GLY A 115 -10.03 -1.91 17.35
C GLY A 115 -10.61 -0.52 17.02
N LEU A 116 -11.92 -0.33 17.26
CA LEU A 116 -12.57 0.97 17.02
C LEU A 116 -11.99 2.10 17.90
N ALA A 117 -11.69 1.80 19.16
CA ALA A 117 -11.10 2.79 20.07
C ALA A 117 -9.67 3.15 19.66
N LYS A 118 -8.88 2.16 19.25
CA LYS A 118 -7.49 2.35 18.84
C LYS A 118 -7.36 3.10 17.52
N ILE A 119 -8.17 2.78 16.51
CA ILE A 119 -8.11 3.52 15.25
C ILE A 119 -8.55 4.99 15.42
N ARG A 120 -9.48 5.24 16.35
CA ARG A 120 -9.84 6.62 16.75
C ARG A 120 -8.73 7.30 17.51
N ALA A 121 -8.04 6.61 18.41
CA ALA A 121 -6.88 7.17 19.10
C ALA A 121 -5.78 7.56 18.10
N GLN A 122 -5.52 6.73 17.08
CA GLN A 122 -4.60 7.06 16.00
C GLN A 122 -5.05 8.31 15.22
N GLY A 123 -6.32 8.38 14.82
CA GLY A 123 -6.89 9.54 14.13
C GLY A 123 -6.80 10.83 14.97
N ASN A 124 -7.16 10.75 16.26
CA ASN A 124 -7.07 11.87 17.20
C ASN A 124 -5.62 12.34 17.40
N PHE A 125 -4.68 11.41 17.47
CA PHE A 125 -3.26 11.75 17.58
C PHE A 125 -2.77 12.50 16.33
N LEU A 126 -3.16 12.08 15.13
CA LEU A 126 -2.81 12.78 13.88
C LEU A 126 -3.50 14.15 13.79
N ASP A 127 -4.79 14.24 14.10
CA ASP A 127 -5.53 15.50 14.11
C ASP A 127 -4.96 16.50 15.14
N ALA A 128 -4.43 16.02 16.27
CA ALA A 128 -3.78 16.85 17.29
C ALA A 128 -2.48 17.51 16.80
N GLN A 129 -1.89 17.06 15.68
CA GLN A 129 -0.74 17.72 15.06
C GLN A 129 -1.13 19.02 14.33
N GLN A 130 -2.44 19.26 14.14
CA GLN A 130 -2.98 20.46 13.47
C GLN A 130 -2.43 20.69 12.06
N ASP A 131 -1.99 19.63 11.37
CA ASP A 131 -1.51 19.67 9.99
C ASP A 131 -2.58 19.10 9.04
N SER A 132 -3.21 19.97 8.26
CA SER A 132 -4.23 19.56 7.27
C SER A 132 -3.70 18.63 6.18
N LEU A 133 -2.38 18.54 5.99
CA LEU A 133 -1.73 17.65 5.02
C LEU A 133 -1.30 16.32 5.65
N LEU A 134 -1.68 16.04 6.89
CA LEU A 134 -1.43 14.81 7.62
C LEU A 134 -2.75 14.22 8.11
N GLN A 135 -3.21 13.13 7.51
CA GLN A 135 -4.55 12.61 7.81
C GLN A 135 -4.61 11.09 7.89
N LEU A 136 -5.44 10.58 8.81
CA LEU A 136 -6.01 9.23 8.71
C LEU A 136 -7.26 9.30 7.83
N VAL A 137 -7.34 8.42 6.83
CA VAL A 137 -8.47 8.32 5.92
C VAL A 137 -8.91 6.86 5.79
N PRO A 138 -10.22 6.57 5.85
CA PRO A 138 -11.28 7.41 6.42
C PRO A 138 -11.09 7.73 7.92
N LYS A 139 -11.73 8.81 8.39
CA LYS A 139 -11.67 9.24 9.79
C LYS A 139 -12.57 8.39 10.69
N ASN A 140 -12.31 8.42 11.99
CA ASN A 140 -13.16 7.91 13.07
C ASN A 140 -13.47 6.40 13.07
N GLY A 141 -12.71 5.60 12.32
CA GLY A 141 -12.99 4.17 12.12
C GLY A 141 -14.21 3.91 11.22
N CYS A 142 -14.56 4.87 10.37
CA CYS A 142 -15.62 4.73 9.40
C CYS A 142 -15.16 3.95 8.16
N PRO A 143 -16.04 3.27 7.39
CA PRO A 143 -15.65 2.56 6.17
C PRO A 143 -15.61 3.43 4.92
N ASP A 144 -15.92 4.72 5.04
CA ASP A 144 -16.20 5.63 3.94
C ASP A 144 -15.11 5.62 2.85
N PRO A 145 -15.50 5.50 1.57
CA PRO A 145 -14.63 5.86 0.46
C PRO A 145 -14.35 7.36 0.47
N VAL A 146 -13.07 7.72 0.59
CA VAL A 146 -12.58 9.10 0.61
C VAL A 146 -11.90 9.41 -0.72
N GLU A 147 -12.35 10.49 -1.35
CA GLU A 147 -11.70 11.07 -2.52
C GLU A 147 -10.56 11.99 -2.10
N ILE A 148 -9.36 11.75 -2.61
CA ILE A 148 -8.17 12.58 -2.41
C ILE A 148 -7.77 13.12 -3.79
N PRO A 149 -8.14 14.37 -4.12
CA PRO A 149 -7.77 14.99 -5.38
C PRO A 149 -6.26 15.23 -5.43
N ILE A 150 -5.59 14.73 -6.47
CA ILE A 150 -4.15 14.97 -6.70
C ILE A 150 -3.96 16.02 -7.80
N SER A 151 -4.71 15.90 -8.89
CA SER A 151 -4.76 16.87 -9.98
C SER A 151 -6.04 16.71 -10.81
N ASP A 152 -6.14 17.45 -11.91
CA ASP A 152 -7.21 17.31 -12.90
C ASP A 152 -7.18 15.95 -13.62
N HIS A 153 -6.07 15.22 -13.53
CA HIS A 153 -5.86 13.96 -14.24
C HIS A 153 -5.58 12.76 -13.34
N LEU A 154 -5.39 12.96 -12.03
CA LEU A 154 -5.13 11.92 -11.05
C LEU A 154 -5.98 12.10 -9.80
N VAL A 155 -6.56 11.01 -9.32
CA VAL A 155 -7.27 10.95 -8.04
C VAL A 155 -6.89 9.67 -7.29
N ILE A 156 -6.83 9.75 -5.97
CA ILE A 156 -6.81 8.56 -5.10
C ILE A 156 -8.20 8.40 -4.49
N ILE A 157 -8.73 7.18 -4.51
CA ILE A 157 -9.92 6.79 -3.75
C ILE A 157 -9.46 5.80 -2.69
N ALA A 158 -9.50 6.21 -1.42
CA ALA A 158 -9.07 5.40 -0.29
C ALA A 158 -10.29 4.88 0.50
N TYR A 159 -10.24 3.67 1.04
CA TYR A 159 -11.28 3.16 1.93
C TYR A 159 -10.72 2.16 2.94
N ASP A 160 -11.42 2.01 4.07
CA ASP A 160 -11.07 1.03 5.10
C ASP A 160 -11.65 -0.36 4.74
N SER A 161 -10.76 -1.28 4.33
CA SER A 161 -11.14 -2.68 4.09
C SER A 161 -11.18 -3.52 5.36
N GLU A 162 -10.46 -3.13 6.41
CA GLU A 162 -10.49 -3.85 7.69
C GLU A 162 -11.87 -3.75 8.33
N TRP A 163 -12.55 -2.62 8.17
CA TRP A 163 -13.95 -2.49 8.61
C TRP A 163 -14.85 -3.62 8.10
N TRP A 164 -14.59 -4.20 6.93
CA TRP A 164 -15.38 -5.32 6.39
C TRP A 164 -15.08 -6.65 7.10
N LEU A 165 -13.83 -6.85 7.52
CA LEU A 165 -13.32 -8.10 8.08
C LEU A 165 -13.38 -8.11 9.62
N PHE A 166 -13.46 -6.94 10.23
CA PHE A 166 -13.45 -6.76 11.67
C PHE A 166 -14.71 -7.39 12.32
N PRO A 167 -14.53 -8.33 13.26
CA PRO A 167 -15.62 -9.16 13.80
C PRO A 167 -16.34 -8.53 15.00
N HIS A 168 -15.88 -7.38 15.48
CA HIS A 168 -16.43 -6.71 16.66
C HIS A 168 -17.21 -5.44 16.28
N GLU A 169 -17.70 -4.73 17.29
CA GLU A 169 -18.44 -3.49 17.09
C GLU A 169 -17.57 -2.43 16.41
N LYS A 170 -18.03 -1.98 15.25
CA LYS A 170 -17.32 -1.06 14.34
C LYS A 170 -18.11 0.20 14.00
N ILE A 171 -19.26 0.38 14.65
CA ILE A 171 -20.13 1.54 14.50
C ILE A 171 -20.39 2.06 15.90
N ASP A 172 -20.21 3.36 16.09
CA ASP A 172 -20.61 4.04 17.32
C ASP A 172 -21.82 4.91 17.00
N THR A 173 -22.90 4.74 17.75
CA THR A 173 -24.12 5.53 17.58
C THR A 173 -23.91 7.04 17.75
N ASN A 174 -22.84 7.48 18.43
CA ASN A 174 -22.53 8.89 18.65
C ASN A 174 -21.71 9.52 17.51
N ILE A 175 -21.12 8.72 16.63
CA ILE A 175 -20.31 9.20 15.50
C ILE A 175 -20.96 8.76 14.20
N ARG A 176 -21.42 9.75 13.43
CA ARG A 176 -22.10 9.49 12.17
C ARG A 176 -21.10 9.40 11.02
N CYS A 177 -20.75 8.18 10.65
CA CYS A 177 -20.10 7.88 9.37
C CYS A 177 -21.05 8.20 8.21
N GLY A 178 -20.50 8.55 7.03
CA GLY A 178 -21.31 8.72 5.83
C GLY A 178 -21.80 7.37 5.29
N CYS A 179 -20.98 6.33 5.48
CA CYS A 179 -21.32 4.94 5.19
C CYS A 179 -21.44 4.13 6.49
N ASP A 180 -22.56 3.45 6.68
CA ASP A 180 -22.85 2.58 7.84
C ASP A 180 -23.12 1.12 7.44
N SER A 181 -22.97 0.80 6.15
CA SER A 181 -23.27 -0.51 5.58
C SER A 181 -22.43 -0.76 4.33
N GLU A 182 -22.14 -2.03 4.03
CA GLU A 182 -21.43 -2.46 2.82
C GLU A 182 -22.08 -1.87 1.56
N VAL A 183 -23.42 -1.83 1.50
CA VAL A 183 -24.18 -1.27 0.37
C VAL A 183 -23.85 0.21 0.14
N LYS A 184 -23.87 1.04 1.20
CA LYS A 184 -23.53 2.46 1.07
C LYS A 184 -22.07 2.68 0.67
N VAL A 185 -21.15 1.85 1.17
CA VAL A 185 -19.75 1.88 0.74
C VAL A 185 -19.64 1.62 -0.77
N ILE A 186 -20.34 0.59 -1.28
CA ILE A 186 -20.36 0.27 -2.71
C ILE A 186 -21.01 1.37 -3.54
N GLU A 187 -22.12 1.95 -3.09
CA GLU A 187 -22.77 3.09 -3.75
C GLU A 187 -21.85 4.31 -3.81
N LYS A 188 -21.17 4.62 -2.70
CA LYS A 188 -20.23 5.74 -2.65
C LYS A 188 -19.01 5.52 -3.54
N LEU A 189 -18.47 4.30 -3.60
CA LEU A 189 -17.41 3.95 -4.54
C LEU A 189 -17.87 4.16 -5.99
N LYS A 190 -19.06 3.69 -6.36
CA LYS A 190 -19.63 3.89 -7.71
C LYS A 190 -19.78 5.37 -8.05
N GLU A 191 -20.26 6.18 -7.10
CA GLU A 191 -20.38 7.63 -7.25
C GLU A 191 -19.01 8.27 -7.53
N LEU A 192 -17.99 7.95 -6.73
CA LEU A 192 -16.65 8.52 -6.87
C LEU A 192 -15.94 8.06 -8.16
N VAL A 193 -16.14 6.80 -8.56
CA VAL A 193 -15.65 6.28 -9.84
C VAL A 193 -16.31 7.00 -11.01
N HIS A 194 -17.63 7.18 -10.97
CA HIS A 194 -18.35 7.91 -12.00
C HIS A 194 -17.91 9.37 -12.09
N LYS A 195 -17.78 10.04 -10.93
CA LYS A 195 -17.29 11.42 -10.81
C LYS A 195 -15.91 11.60 -11.44
N ASN A 196 -15.04 10.60 -11.32
CA ASN A 196 -13.64 10.67 -11.74
C ASN A 196 -13.31 9.87 -13.03
N LYS A 197 -14.31 9.47 -13.81
CA LYS A 197 -14.16 8.61 -15.00
C LYS A 197 -13.16 9.10 -16.06
N ASN A 198 -12.85 10.40 -16.08
CA ASN A 198 -11.90 11.02 -17.03
C ASN A 198 -10.47 11.12 -16.48
N LYS A 199 -10.21 10.62 -15.27
CA LYS A 199 -8.89 10.64 -14.60
C LYS A 199 -8.28 9.25 -14.57
N THR A 200 -6.99 9.18 -14.26
CA THR A 200 -6.40 7.96 -13.70
C THR A 200 -6.86 7.82 -12.24
N ILE A 201 -7.40 6.66 -11.88
CA ILE A 201 -7.93 6.39 -10.54
C ILE A 201 -6.99 5.42 -9.82
N LEU A 202 -6.39 5.85 -8.72
CA LEU A 202 -5.65 4.98 -7.82
C LEU A 202 -6.57 4.58 -6.67
N VAL A 203 -6.87 3.30 -6.54
CA VAL A 203 -7.74 2.79 -5.46
C VAL A 203 -6.85 2.23 -4.38
N ALA A 204 -6.89 2.79 -3.18
CA ALA A 204 -6.02 2.41 -2.07
C ALA A 204 -6.81 1.79 -0.92
N SER A 205 -6.42 0.60 -0.48
CA SER A 205 -6.94 -0.03 0.73
C SER A 205 -5.94 -1.04 1.27
N HIS A 206 -6.07 -1.48 2.52
CA HIS A 206 -5.09 -2.37 3.14
C HIS A 206 -5.06 -3.75 2.47
N HIS A 207 -6.23 -4.34 2.19
CA HIS A 207 -6.35 -5.73 1.73
C HIS A 207 -6.27 -5.90 0.20
N PRO A 208 -5.37 -6.77 -0.33
CA PRO A 208 -5.27 -7.07 -1.77
C PRO A 208 -6.45 -7.89 -2.33
N PHE A 209 -6.93 -7.62 -3.55
CA PHE A 209 -7.85 -8.56 -4.21
C PHE A 209 -7.18 -9.84 -4.70
N TYR A 210 -5.90 -9.75 -5.05
CA TYR A 210 -5.07 -10.89 -5.43
C TYR A 210 -3.74 -10.84 -4.67
N SER A 211 -3.31 -11.97 -4.14
CA SER A 211 -1.98 -12.13 -3.53
C SER A 211 -1.46 -13.52 -3.87
N TYR A 212 -0.14 -13.64 -3.91
CA TYR A 212 0.57 -14.91 -4.01
C TYR A 212 1.50 -15.18 -2.82
N GLY A 213 1.28 -14.48 -1.71
CA GLY A 213 1.96 -14.68 -0.44
C GLY A 213 1.16 -15.50 0.56
N VAL A 214 1.53 -15.38 1.82
CA VAL A 214 1.08 -16.28 2.89
C VAL A 214 -0.40 -16.09 3.23
N HIS A 215 -0.94 -14.87 3.11
CA HIS A 215 -2.35 -14.56 3.35
C HIS A 215 -3.29 -15.12 2.27
N ALA A 216 -2.74 -15.43 1.09
CA ALA A 216 -3.44 -16.16 0.03
C ALA A 216 -3.31 -17.69 0.18
N GLY A 217 -2.71 -18.18 1.27
CA GLY A 217 -2.50 -19.60 1.53
C GLY A 217 -1.30 -20.21 0.80
N TYR A 218 -0.37 -19.38 0.28
CA TYR A 218 0.86 -19.87 -0.34
C TYR A 218 2.00 -19.91 0.68
N TYR A 219 2.38 -21.13 1.04
CA TYR A 219 3.46 -21.40 1.99
C TYR A 219 4.67 -22.00 1.27
N SER A 220 5.87 -21.67 1.73
CA SER A 220 7.10 -22.24 1.22
C SER A 220 7.34 -23.67 1.76
N TRP A 221 8.22 -24.44 1.12
CA TRP A 221 8.63 -25.74 1.66
C TRP A 221 9.20 -25.65 3.09
N LYS A 222 9.90 -24.54 3.39
CA LYS A 222 10.37 -24.26 4.75
C LYS A 222 9.20 -24.15 5.73
N ASP A 223 8.11 -23.50 5.34
CA ASP A 223 6.94 -23.31 6.18
C ASP A 223 6.19 -24.62 6.43
N HIS A 224 6.21 -25.55 5.49
CA HIS A 224 5.65 -26.90 5.68
C HIS A 224 6.48 -27.76 6.64
N ILE A 225 7.81 -27.58 6.65
CA ILE A 225 8.72 -28.33 7.52
C ILE A 225 8.80 -27.67 8.90
N PHE A 226 8.81 -26.34 8.96
CA PHE A 226 8.99 -25.53 10.17
C PHE A 226 7.85 -24.51 10.34
N PRO A 227 6.60 -24.95 10.52
CA PRO A 227 5.41 -24.08 10.55
C PRO A 227 5.45 -23.03 11.66
N LEU A 228 6.11 -23.33 12.78
CA LEU A 228 6.23 -22.41 13.91
C LEU A 228 7.08 -21.17 13.58
N THR A 229 7.89 -21.23 12.52
CA THR A 229 8.65 -20.05 12.05
C THR A 229 7.78 -18.94 11.50
N ILE A 230 6.52 -19.22 11.13
CA ILE A 230 5.51 -18.23 10.76
C ILE A 230 5.10 -17.39 11.98
N LEU A 231 5.02 -18.00 13.16
CA LEU A 231 4.63 -17.35 14.41
C LEU A 231 5.83 -16.67 15.08
N ASN A 232 6.99 -17.32 15.04
CA ASN A 232 8.23 -16.79 15.58
C ASN A 232 9.43 -17.32 14.79
N LYS A 233 10.19 -16.41 14.17
CA LYS A 233 11.32 -16.75 13.29
C LYS A 233 12.41 -17.60 13.96
N ASN A 234 12.44 -17.70 15.29
CA ASN A 234 13.41 -18.49 16.04
C ASN A 234 12.98 -19.95 16.28
N PHE A 235 11.74 -20.33 15.99
CA PHE A 235 11.22 -21.67 16.24
C PHE A 235 11.43 -22.63 15.08
N TYR A 236 12.68 -23.06 14.89
CA TYR A 236 13.08 -24.09 13.91
C TYR A 236 12.84 -25.51 14.43
N LEU A 237 11.60 -25.82 14.80
CA LEU A 237 11.21 -27.19 15.14
C LEU A 237 10.64 -27.89 13.89
N PRO A 238 11.31 -28.91 13.33
CA PRO A 238 10.80 -29.62 12.17
C PRO A 238 9.58 -30.45 12.58
N LEU A 239 8.43 -30.16 11.99
CA LEU A 239 7.18 -30.87 12.18
C LEU A 239 6.69 -31.38 10.82
N PRO A 240 7.37 -32.33 10.15
CA PRO A 240 6.83 -32.92 8.93
C PRO A 240 5.49 -33.64 9.22
N VAL A 241 4.58 -33.69 8.24
CA VAL A 241 3.21 -34.25 8.35
C VAL A 241 2.26 -33.40 9.23
N ILE A 242 2.61 -33.12 10.49
CA ILE A 242 1.83 -32.26 11.40
C ILE A 242 1.95 -30.78 11.00
N GLY A 243 3.07 -30.36 10.41
CA GLY A 243 3.31 -28.98 10.03
C GLY A 243 2.56 -28.55 8.78
N SER A 244 2.20 -29.49 7.89
CA SER A 244 1.22 -29.25 6.83
C SER A 244 -0.21 -29.12 7.36
N LEU A 245 -0.47 -29.58 8.59
CA LEU A 245 -1.76 -29.40 9.25
C LEU A 245 -1.98 -27.93 9.64
N TYR A 246 -0.95 -27.15 9.98
CA TYR A 246 -1.13 -25.74 10.38
C TYR A 246 -1.58 -24.83 9.21
N PRO A 247 -0.93 -24.82 8.02
CA PRO A 247 -1.46 -24.19 6.80
C PRO A 247 -2.87 -24.66 6.44
N LEU A 248 -3.14 -25.96 6.59
CA LEU A 248 -4.45 -26.54 6.30
C LEU A 248 -5.50 -26.09 7.31
N MET A 249 -5.18 -26.07 8.61
CA MET A 249 -6.06 -25.62 9.69
C MET A 249 -6.29 -24.12 9.61
N ARG A 250 -5.30 -23.30 9.30
CA ARG A 250 -5.50 -21.85 9.06
C ARG A 250 -6.47 -21.60 7.90
N SER A 251 -6.35 -22.36 6.84
CA SER A 251 -7.28 -22.26 5.70
C SER A 251 -8.65 -22.91 5.92
N THR A 252 -8.87 -23.63 7.04
CA THR A 252 -10.13 -24.37 7.31
C THR A 252 -10.69 -24.13 8.73
N VAL A 253 -10.04 -24.62 9.78
CA VAL A 253 -10.48 -24.63 11.19
C VAL A 253 -10.26 -23.31 11.92
N PHE A 254 -9.14 -22.63 11.67
CA PHE A 254 -8.82 -21.30 12.21
C PHE A 254 -9.04 -20.24 11.14
N SER A 255 -10.21 -20.29 10.49
CA SER A 255 -10.57 -19.36 9.42
C SER A 255 -10.42 -17.93 9.93
N ASN A 256 -9.40 -17.25 9.45
CA ASN A 256 -9.09 -15.88 9.83
C ASN A 256 -9.71 -14.96 8.78
N PRO A 257 -10.54 -13.96 9.15
CA PRO A 257 -11.08 -13.00 8.19
C PRO A 257 -10.03 -12.31 7.33
N GLU A 258 -8.78 -12.21 7.81
CA GLU A 258 -7.61 -11.68 7.09
C GLU A 258 -7.12 -12.57 5.94
N ASP A 259 -7.50 -13.85 5.92
CA ASP A 259 -7.08 -14.77 4.86
C ASP A 259 -8.07 -14.73 3.70
N MET A 260 -7.55 -14.72 2.47
CA MET A 260 -8.36 -14.57 1.25
C MET A 260 -9.40 -15.67 1.02
N ASN A 261 -9.30 -16.79 1.74
CA ASN A 261 -10.25 -17.89 1.67
C ASN A 261 -11.49 -17.68 2.56
N HIS A 262 -11.47 -16.73 3.48
CA HIS A 262 -12.60 -16.39 4.35
C HIS A 262 -13.79 -15.85 3.54
N SER A 263 -15.02 -16.11 4.01
CA SER A 263 -16.24 -15.67 3.34
C SER A 263 -16.36 -14.15 3.28
N ASP A 264 -16.01 -13.45 4.36
CA ASP A 264 -16.04 -11.98 4.42
C ASP A 264 -15.02 -11.36 3.47
N TYR A 265 -13.80 -11.88 3.42
CA TYR A 265 -12.79 -11.44 2.46
C TYR A 265 -13.25 -11.66 1.02
N LYS A 266 -13.82 -12.84 0.72
CA LYS A 266 -14.38 -13.13 -0.61
C LYS A 266 -15.51 -12.15 -0.95
N ARG A 267 -16.37 -11.81 0.00
CA ARG A 267 -17.46 -10.84 -0.20
C ARG A 267 -16.92 -9.43 -0.47
N LEU A 268 -16.01 -8.93 0.37
CA LEU A 268 -15.28 -7.67 0.16
C LEU A 268 -14.70 -7.61 -1.25
N LYS A 269 -13.89 -8.61 -1.60
CA LYS A 269 -13.25 -8.71 -2.91
C LYS A 269 -14.27 -8.71 -4.03
N LEU A 270 -15.31 -9.54 -3.96
CA LEU A 270 -16.31 -9.65 -5.02
C LEU A 270 -17.07 -8.34 -5.21
N GLN A 271 -17.57 -7.74 -4.13
CA GLN A 271 -18.39 -6.54 -4.20
C GLN A 271 -17.59 -5.32 -4.64
N VAL A 272 -16.39 -5.10 -4.09
CA VAL A 272 -15.59 -3.94 -4.46
C VAL A 272 -15.01 -4.10 -5.87
N ASN A 273 -14.50 -5.29 -6.22
CA ASN A 273 -13.94 -5.52 -7.56
C ASN A 273 -14.99 -5.31 -8.67
N ALA A 274 -16.25 -5.65 -8.41
CA ALA A 274 -17.35 -5.43 -9.35
C ALA A 274 -17.60 -3.94 -9.66
N VAL A 275 -17.25 -3.02 -8.76
CA VAL A 275 -17.38 -1.56 -9.02
C VAL A 275 -16.43 -1.11 -10.13
N PHE A 276 -15.28 -1.77 -10.27
CA PHE A 276 -14.22 -1.38 -11.20
C PHE A 276 -14.22 -2.21 -12.49
N GLU A 277 -15.20 -3.11 -12.69
CA GLU A 277 -15.35 -3.84 -13.94
C GLU A 277 -15.65 -2.87 -15.10
N GLY A 278 -14.86 -2.96 -16.17
CA GLY A 278 -14.99 -2.09 -17.34
C GLY A 278 -14.47 -0.66 -17.13
N VAL A 279 -14.03 -0.28 -15.92
CA VAL A 279 -13.43 1.03 -15.66
C VAL A 279 -12.03 1.07 -16.29
N PRO A 280 -11.73 2.00 -17.22
CA PRO A 280 -10.38 2.16 -17.74
C PRO A 280 -9.51 2.94 -16.74
N ASN A 281 -8.19 2.86 -16.93
CA ASN A 281 -7.21 3.72 -16.24
C ASN A 281 -7.28 3.70 -14.70
N TYR A 282 -7.58 2.55 -14.10
CA TYR A 282 -7.45 2.38 -12.65
C TYR A 282 -6.35 1.40 -12.28
N VAL A 283 -5.79 1.59 -11.08
CA VAL A 283 -4.85 0.67 -10.44
C VAL A 283 -5.29 0.45 -9.00
N TYR A 284 -5.44 -0.81 -8.59
CA TYR A 284 -5.73 -1.15 -7.19
C TYR A 284 -4.43 -1.33 -6.41
N ILE A 285 -4.31 -0.75 -5.21
CA ILE A 285 -3.06 -0.64 -4.47
C ILE A 285 -3.31 -1.01 -3.02
N SER A 286 -2.49 -1.91 -2.48
CA SER A 286 -2.66 -2.43 -1.12
C SER A 286 -1.36 -2.79 -0.41
N GLY A 287 -1.46 -3.04 0.90
CA GLY A 287 -0.40 -3.60 1.75
C GLY A 287 -0.72 -5.04 2.14
N HIS A 288 -0.67 -5.32 3.45
CA HIS A 288 -1.13 -6.53 4.16
C HIS A 288 -0.31 -7.80 3.90
N ASP A 289 -0.16 -8.18 2.63
CA ASP A 289 0.68 -9.32 2.29
C ASP A 289 2.14 -8.86 2.28
N HIS A 290 2.97 -9.49 3.12
CA HIS A 290 4.33 -9.02 3.41
C HIS A 290 5.28 -9.22 2.22
N GLY A 291 5.14 -8.44 1.17
CA GLY A 291 5.85 -8.59 -0.11
C GLY A 291 5.55 -7.46 -1.10
N LEU A 292 6.44 -7.28 -2.07
CA LEU A 292 6.21 -6.42 -3.22
C LEU A 292 5.69 -7.27 -4.38
N GLN A 293 4.51 -6.94 -4.90
CA GLN A 293 3.90 -7.68 -6.02
C GLN A 293 3.31 -6.71 -7.03
N PHE A 294 3.54 -6.97 -8.32
CA PHE A 294 2.79 -6.36 -9.41
C PHE A 294 1.99 -7.43 -10.13
N ILE A 295 0.67 -7.34 -10.05
CA ILE A 295 -0.26 -8.36 -10.52
C ILE A 295 -1.06 -7.76 -11.67
N LYS A 296 -1.09 -8.47 -12.80
CA LYS A 296 -2.01 -8.18 -13.90
C LYS A 296 -2.94 -9.36 -14.09
N LYS A 297 -4.23 -9.15 -13.88
CA LYS A 297 -5.26 -10.18 -14.10
C LYS A 297 -6.34 -9.61 -15.01
N ARG A 298 -6.49 -10.19 -16.20
CA ARG A 298 -7.31 -9.61 -17.28
C ARG A 298 -6.85 -8.17 -17.55
N ASP A 299 -7.75 -7.20 -17.50
CA ASP A 299 -7.46 -5.78 -17.70
C ASP A 299 -7.13 -5.01 -16.40
N GLN A 300 -7.12 -5.69 -15.26
CA GLN A 300 -6.86 -5.09 -13.96
C GLN A 300 -5.37 -5.14 -13.61
N TYR A 301 -4.85 -3.98 -13.21
CA TYR A 301 -3.53 -3.84 -12.60
C TYR A 301 -3.69 -3.69 -11.08
N GLN A 302 -2.91 -4.45 -10.33
CA GLN A 302 -2.85 -4.38 -8.88
C GLN A 302 -1.40 -4.31 -8.39
N ILE A 303 -1.17 -3.45 -7.40
CA ILE A 303 0.09 -3.30 -6.68
C ILE A 303 -0.11 -3.79 -5.25
N VAL A 304 0.81 -4.61 -4.76
CA VAL A 304 1.00 -4.88 -3.32
C VAL A 304 2.33 -4.26 -2.91
N SER A 305 2.28 -3.34 -1.95
CA SER A 305 3.43 -2.63 -1.36
C SER A 305 3.53 -2.91 0.14
N GLY A 306 3.39 -4.17 0.56
CA GLY A 306 3.32 -4.57 1.98
C GLY A 306 4.68 -4.86 2.62
N SER A 307 5.75 -4.17 2.21
CA SER A 307 7.13 -4.52 2.62
C SER A 307 7.89 -3.38 3.28
N GLY A 308 7.21 -2.47 3.97
CA GLY A 308 7.84 -1.38 4.71
C GLY A 308 8.74 -1.88 5.84
N ALA A 309 8.30 -2.88 6.61
CA ALA A 309 9.06 -3.48 7.71
C ALA A 309 9.07 -5.03 7.69
N LYS A 310 8.18 -5.68 6.95
CA LYS A 310 8.06 -7.15 6.93
C LYS A 310 8.36 -7.77 5.57
N SER A 311 8.63 -9.08 5.58
CA SER A 311 8.86 -9.87 4.37
C SER A 311 8.40 -11.32 4.53
N SER A 312 7.87 -11.88 3.46
CA SER A 312 7.38 -13.25 3.36
C SER A 312 7.64 -13.85 1.98
N SER A 313 7.44 -15.16 1.83
CA SER A 313 7.62 -15.86 0.56
C SER A 313 6.46 -15.58 -0.39
N ILE A 314 6.75 -15.44 -1.68
CA ILE A 314 5.74 -15.21 -2.73
C ILE A 314 5.86 -16.30 -3.80
N LYS A 315 4.79 -17.07 -4.01
CA LYS A 315 4.74 -18.11 -5.04
C LYS A 315 4.70 -17.50 -6.43
N SER A 316 5.43 -18.09 -7.37
CA SER A 316 5.38 -17.66 -8.78
C SER A 316 4.01 -17.96 -9.40
N ASN A 317 3.54 -17.06 -10.26
CA ASN A 317 2.30 -17.22 -11.03
C ASN A 317 2.38 -16.44 -12.34
N SER A 318 1.66 -16.85 -13.38
CA SER A 318 1.64 -16.17 -14.68
C SER A 318 1.03 -14.77 -14.64
N ASN A 319 0.17 -14.47 -13.65
CA ASN A 319 -0.40 -13.12 -13.47
C ASN A 319 0.55 -12.17 -12.70
N LEU A 320 1.66 -12.67 -12.15
CA LEU A 320 2.67 -11.82 -11.50
C LEU A 320 3.63 -11.29 -12.54
N LEU A 321 3.56 -9.99 -12.81
CA LEU A 321 4.52 -9.28 -13.64
C LEU A 321 5.82 -8.98 -12.88
N TYR A 322 5.72 -8.84 -11.56
CA TYR A 322 6.87 -8.65 -10.67
C TYR A 322 6.56 -9.18 -9.27
N LYS A 323 7.58 -9.71 -8.59
CA LYS A 323 7.52 -10.07 -7.17
C LYS A 323 8.89 -9.88 -6.52
N ASN A 324 8.92 -9.41 -5.28
CA ASN A 324 10.12 -9.37 -4.46
C ASN A 324 9.77 -9.45 -2.98
N SER A 325 10.53 -10.23 -2.21
CA SER A 325 10.36 -10.36 -0.75
C SER A 325 11.29 -9.44 0.03
N MET A 326 12.12 -8.63 -0.63
CA MET A 326 12.91 -7.60 0.05
C MET A 326 12.00 -6.47 0.52
N GLN A 327 12.41 -5.83 1.61
CA GLN A 327 11.73 -4.62 2.08
C GLN A 327 11.89 -3.48 1.06
N GLY A 328 10.89 -2.61 1.01
CA GLY A 328 10.81 -1.59 -0.01
C GLY A 328 9.44 -0.95 -0.11
N PHE A 329 9.23 -0.21 -1.19
CA PHE A 329 8.01 0.54 -1.44
C PHE A 329 7.80 0.75 -2.95
N VAL A 330 6.69 1.38 -3.31
CA VAL A 330 6.31 1.61 -4.71
C VAL A 330 6.04 3.09 -4.94
N THR A 331 6.51 3.63 -6.06
CA THR A 331 6.05 4.92 -6.57
C THR A 331 5.15 4.72 -7.78
N VAL A 332 4.13 5.56 -7.88
CA VAL A 332 3.25 5.65 -9.04
C VAL A 332 3.29 7.09 -9.53
N ASP A 333 3.86 7.30 -10.71
CA ASP A 333 4.01 8.60 -11.33
C ASP A 333 3.00 8.75 -12.47
N LEU A 334 2.26 9.85 -12.46
CA LEU A 334 1.54 10.32 -13.64
C LEU A 334 2.51 11.13 -14.49
N LEU A 335 2.64 10.75 -15.76
CA LEU A 335 3.52 11.42 -16.71
C LEU A 335 2.75 12.45 -17.57
N LEU A 336 3.49 13.31 -18.27
CA LEU A 336 2.93 14.34 -19.16
C LEU A 336 2.02 13.78 -20.27
N ASP A 337 2.30 12.58 -20.76
CA ASP A 337 1.47 11.86 -21.74
C ASP A 337 0.27 11.13 -21.10
N ARG A 338 0.01 11.39 -19.82
CA ARG A 338 -1.00 10.75 -18.95
C ARG A 338 -0.74 9.28 -18.65
N SER A 339 0.33 8.68 -19.17
CA SER A 339 0.69 7.32 -18.80
C SER A 339 1.07 7.23 -17.32
N THR A 340 0.86 6.06 -16.75
CA THR A 340 1.16 5.76 -15.35
C THR A 340 2.42 4.92 -15.28
N GLN A 341 3.47 5.47 -14.68
CA GLN A 341 4.74 4.80 -14.46
C GLN A 341 4.77 4.25 -13.03
N ILE A 342 4.86 2.94 -12.90
CA ILE A 342 5.00 2.24 -11.62
C ILE A 342 6.48 1.90 -11.47
N THR A 343 7.05 2.18 -10.30
CA THR A 343 8.44 1.84 -9.97
C THR A 343 8.50 1.20 -8.59
N TYR A 344 9.06 0.00 -8.51
CA TYR A 344 9.31 -0.70 -7.26
C TYR A 344 10.73 -0.41 -6.79
N TYR A 345 10.86 -0.02 -5.53
CA TYR A 345 12.13 0.20 -4.87
C TYR A 345 12.35 -0.87 -3.83
N THR A 346 13.54 -1.46 -3.80
CA THR A 346 13.94 -2.46 -2.81
C THR A 346 15.18 -2.01 -2.07
N TYR A 347 15.25 -2.37 -0.78
CA TYR A 347 16.39 -2.11 0.08
C TYR A 347 17.33 -3.33 0.15
N ASP A 348 18.60 -3.13 -0.20
CA ASP A 348 19.63 -4.20 -0.29
C ASP A 348 20.73 -4.09 0.79
N ASN A 349 20.41 -3.51 1.95
CA ASN A 349 21.33 -3.18 3.05
C ASN A 349 22.34 -2.05 2.75
N LYS A 350 22.43 -1.56 1.51
CA LYS A 350 23.31 -0.43 1.14
C LYS A 350 22.54 0.83 0.74
N GLY A 351 21.30 0.66 0.31
CA GLY A 351 20.40 1.76 -0.03
C GLY A 351 19.12 1.24 -0.68
N ILE A 352 18.32 2.16 -1.20
CA ILE A 352 17.18 1.82 -2.06
C ILE A 352 17.63 1.80 -3.52
N LYS A 353 17.13 0.83 -4.28
CA LYS A 353 17.35 0.72 -5.71
C LYS A 353 16.01 0.54 -6.41
N ALA A 354 15.81 1.21 -7.53
CA ALA A 354 14.72 0.88 -8.45
C ALA A 354 14.97 -0.53 -9.03
N ASP A 355 14.17 -1.49 -8.60
CA ASP A 355 14.34 -2.91 -8.96
C ASP A 355 13.48 -3.30 -10.16
N TYR A 356 12.32 -2.65 -10.32
CA TYR A 356 11.41 -2.89 -11.42
C TYR A 356 10.62 -1.65 -11.78
N ALA A 357 10.32 -1.48 -13.08
CA ALA A 357 9.53 -0.37 -13.58
C ALA A 357 8.57 -0.85 -14.68
N TYR A 358 7.35 -0.35 -14.69
CA TYR A 358 6.34 -0.67 -15.71
C TYR A 358 5.49 0.55 -16.04
N ARG A 359 5.28 0.80 -17.34
CA ARG A 359 4.46 1.91 -17.82
C ARG A 359 3.13 1.41 -18.37
N ILE A 360 2.03 1.89 -17.80
CA ILE A 360 0.67 1.67 -18.28
C ILE A 360 0.28 2.86 -19.15
N PRO A 361 0.01 2.68 -20.46
CA PRO A 361 -0.47 3.76 -21.30
C PRO A 361 -1.88 4.19 -20.89
N TYR A 362 -2.17 5.48 -20.98
CA TYR A 362 -3.52 6.00 -20.75
C TYR A 362 -4.46 5.58 -21.89
N LYS A 363 -5.63 5.06 -21.55
CA LYS A 363 -6.68 4.69 -22.50
C LYS A 363 -7.68 5.83 -22.64
N THR A 364 -7.78 6.43 -23.81
CA THR A 364 -8.67 7.59 -24.05
C THR A 364 -10.14 7.23 -24.24
N GLU A 365 -10.49 5.98 -24.58
CA GLU A 365 -11.86 5.44 -24.57
C GLU A 365 -11.86 3.91 -24.74
N ILE A 366 -12.96 3.26 -24.36
CA ILE A 366 -13.18 1.80 -24.46
C ILE A 366 -13.23 1.43 -25.94
N THR A 367 -12.22 0.73 -26.45
CA THR A 367 -12.39 -0.02 -27.69
C THR A 367 -13.42 -1.11 -27.42
N ASN A 368 -14.67 -0.86 -27.81
CA ASN A 368 -15.70 -1.90 -27.91
C ASN A 368 -15.11 -3.04 -28.75
N LYS A 369 -14.83 -4.16 -28.08
CA LYS A 369 -14.50 -5.42 -28.72
C LYS A 369 -15.51 -6.47 -28.29
#